data_AF-A0A381WPZ0-F1
#
_entry.id   AF-A0A381WPZ0-F1
#
_cell.length_a   1.000
_cell.length_b   1.000
_cell.length_c   1.000
_cell.angle_alpha   90.00
_cell.angle_beta   90.00
_cell.angle_gamma   90.00
#
_symmetry.space_group_name_H-M   'P 1'
#
loop_
_entity.id
_entity.type
_entity.pdbx_description
1 polymer ?
#
loop_
_entity_poly.entity_id
_entity_poly.type
_entity_poly.pdbx_seq_one_letter_code
_entity_poly.pdbx_strand_id
1 'polypeptide(L)'
;MIIACTKCEKRFVVPDNAIPAEGRTVQCSACSNKWKQLPIKEKESPVKAQPVSVKKKGTKKRKMPAPYSKDYMKQKWGIAVQDYAQKEGLTKKSTRKKSPKDVEGSGLGFFYYIIIISIIFLSFIGVLKLAESTIVIQFPFLESYIDYFFEVLNNFADHLFETLDNFKILILDFFR
;
A
#
# COMPACT_ATOMS: atom_id res chain seq x y z
N MET A 1 2.87 28.73 -18.37
CA MET A 1 4.14 28.02 -18.70
C MET A 1 4.21 26.63 -18.07
N ILE A 2 4.93 25.67 -18.66
CA ILE A 2 5.16 24.34 -18.07
C ILE A 2 6.59 24.25 -17.56
N ILE A 3 6.77 23.78 -16.32
CA ILE A 3 8.08 23.56 -15.70
C ILE A 3 8.25 22.08 -15.36
N ALA A 4 9.47 21.57 -15.43
CA ALA A 4 9.79 20.17 -15.10
C ALA A 4 10.71 20.10 -13.89
N CYS A 5 10.46 19.15 -12.99
CA CYS A 5 11.35 18.91 -11.86
C CYS A 5 12.64 18.21 -12.33
N THR A 6 13.80 18.70 -11.88
CA THR A 6 15.11 18.12 -12.19
C THR A 6 15.37 16.75 -11.56
N LYS A 7 14.61 16.37 -10.52
CA LYS A 7 14.83 15.13 -9.78
C LYS A 7 13.92 13.97 -10.20
N CYS A 8 12.67 14.28 -10.57
CA CYS A 8 11.66 13.26 -10.87
C CYS A 8 10.95 13.47 -12.22
N GLU A 9 11.44 14.42 -13.03
CA GLU A 9 10.96 14.74 -14.39
C GLU A 9 9.46 15.06 -14.53
N LYS A 10 8.76 15.20 -13.39
CA LYS A 10 7.33 15.49 -13.36
C LYS A 10 7.10 16.93 -13.83
N ARG A 11 6.13 17.09 -14.73
CA ARG A 11 5.76 18.37 -15.36
C ARG A 11 4.62 19.02 -14.59
N PHE A 12 4.73 20.32 -14.36
CA PHE A 12 3.76 21.13 -13.64
C PHE A 12 3.31 22.30 -14.51
N VAL A 13 1.99 22.50 -14.59
CA VAL A 13 1.40 23.66 -15.24
C VAL A 13 1.40 24.80 -14.24
N VAL A 14 2.08 25.89 -14.55
CA VAL A 14 2.24 27.05 -13.67
C VAL A 14 1.77 28.30 -14.43
N PRO A 15 0.94 29.16 -13.82
CA PRO A 15 0.52 30.41 -14.44
C PRO A 15 1.74 31.33 -14.63
N ASP A 16 1.77 32.10 -15.71
CA ASP A 16 2.95 32.91 -16.07
C ASP A 16 3.27 33.99 -15.03
N ASN A 17 2.25 34.44 -14.27
CA ASN A 17 2.40 35.39 -13.16
C ASN A 17 3.10 34.80 -11.92
N ALA A 18 3.20 33.46 -11.81
CA ALA A 18 3.81 32.85 -10.63
C ALA A 18 5.35 32.89 -10.66
N ILE A 19 5.97 33.08 -11.82
CA ILE A 19 7.43 33.11 -12.00
C ILE A 19 7.82 34.47 -12.62
N PRO A 20 8.19 35.47 -11.82
CA PRO A 20 8.59 36.79 -12.31
C PRO A 20 9.92 36.72 -13.07
N ALA A 21 10.26 37.82 -13.77
CA ALA A 21 11.46 37.90 -14.60
C ALA A 21 12.77 37.63 -13.86
N GLU A 22 12.80 37.92 -12.55
CA GLU A 22 13.94 37.72 -11.64
C GLU A 22 14.13 36.24 -11.22
N GLY A 23 13.18 35.38 -11.59
CA GLY A 23 13.10 33.98 -11.22
C GLY A 23 12.56 33.76 -9.79
N ARG A 24 11.98 32.57 -9.56
CA ARG A 24 11.40 32.20 -8.25
C ARG A 24 11.83 30.80 -7.83
N THR A 25 12.04 30.60 -6.54
CA THR A 25 12.29 29.27 -5.97
C THR A 25 10.98 28.48 -5.93
N VAL A 26 10.96 27.32 -6.56
CA VAL A 26 9.81 26.41 -6.64
C VAL A 26 10.15 25.08 -5.96
N GLN A 27 9.14 24.42 -5.38
CA GLN A 27 9.27 23.11 -4.73
C GLN A 27 8.44 22.08 -5.50
N CYS A 28 9.01 20.90 -5.75
CA CYS A 28 8.29 19.77 -6.34
C CYS A 28 7.31 19.17 -5.32
N SER A 29 6.04 19.03 -5.69
CA SER A 29 5.05 18.33 -4.84
C SER A 29 5.22 16.80 -4.80
N ALA A 30 5.98 16.21 -5.73
CA ALA A 30 6.17 14.76 -5.79
C ALA A 30 7.43 14.26 -5.07
N CYS A 31 8.51 15.05 -5.01
CA CYS A 31 9.78 14.62 -4.41
C CYS A 31 10.41 15.66 -3.47
N SER A 32 9.71 16.77 -3.18
CA SER A 32 10.14 17.87 -2.31
C SER A 32 11.43 18.59 -2.71
N ASN A 33 11.95 18.36 -3.93
CA ASN A 33 13.12 19.08 -4.42
C ASN A 33 12.83 20.57 -4.65
N LYS A 34 13.78 21.44 -4.30
CA LYS A 34 13.65 22.90 -4.46
C LYS A 34 14.67 23.41 -5.47
N TRP A 35 14.23 24.21 -6.45
CA TRP A 35 15.11 24.84 -7.44
C TRP A 35 14.62 26.22 -7.84
N LYS A 36 15.51 27.06 -8.39
CA LYS A 36 15.15 28.39 -8.90
C LYS A 36 14.79 28.30 -10.38
N GLN A 37 13.55 28.67 -10.72
CA GLN A 37 13.05 28.66 -12.09
C GLN A 37 13.07 30.07 -12.66
N LEU A 38 13.64 30.21 -13.86
CA LEU A 38 13.65 31.44 -14.66
C LEU A 38 12.52 31.38 -15.70
N PRO A 39 11.99 32.54 -16.16
CA PRO A 39 10.96 32.60 -17.19
C PRO A 39 11.48 32.02 -18.51
N ILE A 40 10.71 31.11 -19.10
CA ILE A 40 11.02 30.54 -20.42
C ILE A 40 10.38 31.48 -21.44
N LYS A 41 11.18 32.35 -22.08
CA LYS A 41 10.73 33.14 -23.24
C LYS A 41 10.68 32.20 -24.44
N GLU A 42 9.47 31.86 -24.88
CA GLU A 42 9.25 31.13 -26.13
C GLU A 42 9.71 32.00 -27.31
N LYS A 43 10.84 31.64 -27.94
CA LYS A 43 11.17 32.11 -29.28
C LYS A 43 10.42 31.21 -30.26
N GLU A 44 9.20 31.61 -30.62
CA GLU A 44 8.49 31.04 -31.75
C GLU A 44 9.15 31.54 -33.05
N SER A 45 9.77 30.64 -33.81
CA SER A 45 10.12 30.89 -35.20
C SER A 45 9.04 30.27 -36.11
N PRO A 46 8.34 31.05 -36.94
CA PRO A 46 7.28 30.56 -37.81
C PRO A 46 7.80 30.31 -39.24
N VAL A 47 7.58 29.12 -39.81
CA VAL A 47 7.70 28.90 -41.27
C VAL A 47 6.58 27.92 -41.70
N LYS A 48 5.42 28.46 -42.06
CA LYS A 48 4.89 28.68 -43.42
C LYS A 48 4.61 27.40 -44.22
N ALA A 49 3.31 27.10 -44.34
CA ALA A 49 2.72 26.20 -45.32
C ALA A 49 2.34 26.96 -46.60
N GLN A 50 2.55 26.34 -47.77
CA GLN A 50 1.84 26.63 -49.03
C GLN A 50 1.68 25.34 -49.87
N PRO A 51 0.70 25.28 -50.80
CA PRO A 51 -0.11 24.07 -51.03
C PRO A 51 -0.08 23.49 -52.46
N VAL A 52 -0.75 22.32 -52.59
CA VAL A 52 -1.37 21.70 -53.80
C VAL A 52 -0.50 20.84 -54.74
N SER A 53 -0.77 19.52 -54.79
CA SER A 53 -1.50 18.89 -55.92
C SER A 53 -1.69 17.38 -55.72
N VAL A 54 -2.95 16.96 -55.83
CA VAL A 54 -3.42 15.57 -55.68
C VAL A 54 -3.32 14.85 -57.02
N LYS A 55 -2.60 13.72 -57.07
CA LYS A 55 -2.81 12.66 -58.07
C LYS A 55 -3.10 11.34 -57.34
N LYS A 56 -4.34 10.86 -57.50
CA LYS A 56 -4.78 9.52 -57.08
C LYS A 56 -4.09 8.45 -57.93
N LYS A 57 -3.23 7.65 -57.30
CA LYS A 57 -2.89 6.28 -57.74
C LYS A 57 -3.21 5.34 -56.57
N GLY A 58 -3.96 4.28 -56.87
CA GLY A 58 -4.45 3.32 -55.87
C GLY A 58 -3.31 2.58 -55.18
N THR A 59 -3.12 2.87 -53.90
CA THR A 59 -2.21 2.15 -53.00
C THR A 59 -3.01 1.12 -52.20
N LYS A 60 -2.60 -0.15 -52.26
CA LYS A 60 -3.00 -1.18 -51.30
C LYS A 60 -2.88 -0.60 -49.89
N LYS A 61 -4.01 -0.46 -49.18
CA LYS A 61 -4.04 0.00 -47.78
C LYS A 61 -3.20 -0.96 -46.93
N ARG A 62 -1.93 -0.62 -46.70
CA ARG A 62 -1.22 -1.10 -45.52
C ARG A 62 -1.98 -0.51 -44.34
N LYS A 63 -2.67 -1.36 -43.58
CA LYS A 63 -3.35 -0.98 -42.34
C LYS A 63 -2.27 -0.53 -41.35
N MET A 64 -1.92 0.76 -41.38
CA MET A 64 -1.20 1.37 -40.27
C MET A 64 -2.13 1.31 -39.06
N PRO A 65 -1.66 0.80 -37.90
CA PRO A 65 -2.49 0.75 -36.70
C PRO A 65 -2.97 2.16 -36.36
N ALA A 66 -4.25 2.29 -36.00
CA ALA A 66 -4.78 3.57 -35.52
C ALA A 66 -3.90 4.10 -34.38
N PRO A 67 -3.63 5.42 -34.32
CA PRO A 67 -2.96 6.03 -33.17
C PRO A 67 -3.69 5.60 -31.89
N TYR A 68 -2.95 5.15 -30.87
CA TYR A 68 -3.48 4.62 -29.61
C TYR A 68 -4.16 3.23 -29.70
N SER A 69 -3.97 2.46 -30.77
CA SER A 69 -4.35 1.05 -30.79
C SER A 69 -3.38 0.18 -29.95
N LYS A 70 -3.86 -0.98 -29.46
CA LYS A 70 -3.05 -1.92 -28.68
C LYS A 70 -1.76 -2.32 -29.42
N ASP A 71 -1.83 -2.45 -30.74
CA ASP A 71 -0.70 -2.82 -31.58
C ASP A 71 0.28 -1.64 -31.77
N TYR A 72 -0.23 -0.41 -31.91
CA TYR A 72 0.58 0.81 -31.95
C TYR A 72 1.39 0.99 -30.65
N MET A 73 0.77 0.73 -29.51
CA MET A 73 1.43 0.84 -28.19
C MET A 73 2.52 -0.21 -28.01
N LYS A 74 2.28 -1.46 -28.42
CA LYS A 74 3.31 -2.51 -28.42
C LYS A 74 4.48 -2.18 -29.33
N GLN A 75 4.21 -1.63 -30.51
CA GLN A 75 5.29 -1.29 -31.46
C GLN A 75 6.13 -0.10 -30.98
N LYS A 76 5.52 0.90 -30.35
CA LYS A 76 6.21 2.13 -29.91
C LYS A 76 6.88 2.00 -28.54
N TRP A 77 6.26 1.25 -27.63
CA TRP A 77 6.68 1.18 -26.22
C TRP A 77 6.93 -0.24 -25.72
N GLY A 78 6.68 -1.28 -26.53
CA GLY A 78 6.77 -2.69 -26.10
C GLY A 78 8.16 -3.08 -25.58
N ILE A 79 9.22 -2.69 -26.30
CA ILE A 79 10.61 -3.00 -25.92
C ILE A 79 10.99 -2.29 -24.61
N ALA A 80 10.64 -1.01 -24.46
CA ALA A 80 10.94 -0.24 -23.25
C ALA A 80 10.19 -0.77 -22.02
N VAL A 81 8.94 -1.20 -22.19
CA VAL A 81 8.13 -1.80 -21.11
C VAL A 81 8.68 -3.19 -20.74
N GLN A 82 9.15 -3.97 -21.71
CA GLN A 82 9.75 -5.29 -21.47
C GLN A 82 11.10 -5.18 -20.75
N ASP A 83 11.96 -4.24 -21.14
CA ASP A 83 13.22 -3.97 -20.45
C ASP A 83 13.00 -3.46 -19.02
N TYR A 84 12.01 -2.58 -18.81
CA TYR A 84 11.63 -2.14 -17.47
C TYR A 84 11.10 -3.30 -16.63
N ALA A 85 10.19 -4.12 -17.17
CA ALA A 85 9.64 -5.27 -16.45
C ALA A 85 10.71 -6.33 -16.12
N GLN A 86 11.74 -6.47 -16.96
CA GLN A 86 12.84 -7.40 -16.73
C GLN A 86 13.87 -6.84 -15.73
N LYS A 87 14.12 -5.53 -15.73
CA LYS A 87 14.97 -4.85 -14.72
C LYS A 87 14.33 -4.80 -13.34
N GLU A 88 13.01 -4.64 -13.29
CA GLU A 88 12.22 -4.60 -12.03
C GLU A 88 11.72 -6.00 -11.58
N GLY A 89 12.15 -7.09 -12.25
CA GLY A 89 11.86 -8.46 -11.82
C GLY A 89 10.40 -8.91 -11.92
N LEU A 90 9.56 -8.25 -12.72
CA LEU A 90 8.11 -8.46 -12.79
C LEU A 90 7.68 -9.63 -13.70
N THR A 91 8.60 -10.33 -14.35
CA THR A 91 8.26 -11.44 -15.26
C THR A 91 8.19 -12.80 -14.55
N LYS A 92 7.20 -13.00 -13.68
CA LYS A 92 6.80 -14.37 -13.28
C LYS A 92 5.86 -14.95 -14.33
N LYS A 93 6.38 -15.81 -15.21
CA LYS A 93 5.54 -16.73 -16.01
C LYS A 93 4.84 -17.70 -15.05
N SER A 94 3.53 -17.54 -14.91
CA SER A 94 2.65 -18.49 -14.24
C SER A 94 2.54 -19.77 -15.06
N THR A 95 3.26 -20.82 -14.67
CA THR A 95 2.87 -22.21 -14.93
C THR A 95 2.29 -22.81 -13.67
N ARG A 96 0.97 -22.70 -13.59
CA ARG A 96 -0.01 -23.48 -12.82
C ARG A 96 0.50 -24.88 -12.38
N LYS A 97 0.74 -25.04 -11.08
CA LYS A 97 0.37 -26.24 -10.32
C LYS A 97 -0.32 -25.75 -9.04
N LYS A 98 -1.62 -26.01 -8.90
CA LYS A 98 -2.37 -25.75 -7.67
C LYS A 98 -1.92 -26.76 -6.61
N SER A 99 -1.27 -26.28 -5.55
CA SER A 99 -1.20 -26.94 -4.24
C SER A 99 -1.90 -26.04 -3.20
N PRO A 100 -2.55 -26.60 -2.18
CA PRO A 100 -3.23 -25.83 -1.14
C PRO A 100 -2.22 -25.44 -0.07
N LYS A 101 -1.60 -24.29 -0.28
CA LYS A 101 -0.58 -23.54 0.49
C LYS A 101 0.00 -22.72 -0.65
N ASP A 102 -0.32 -21.43 -0.78
CA ASP A 102 0.34 -20.38 -0.01
C ASP A 102 -0.60 -19.15 0.04
N VAL A 103 -0.98 -18.72 1.25
CA VAL A 103 -1.45 -17.34 1.41
C VAL A 103 -0.18 -16.49 1.45
N GLU A 104 0.16 -15.86 0.32
CA GLU A 104 1.24 -14.88 0.23
C GLU A 104 0.97 -13.76 1.25
N GLY A 105 1.75 -13.78 2.33
CA GLY A 105 1.55 -12.93 3.49
C GLY A 105 2.11 -11.54 3.30
N SER A 106 1.39 -10.55 3.81
CA SER A 106 1.96 -9.26 4.20
C SER A 106 1.29 -8.82 5.49
N GLY A 107 1.95 -9.06 6.64
CA GLY A 107 1.77 -8.23 7.84
C GLY A 107 1.16 -8.83 9.12
N LEU A 108 1.02 -10.15 9.34
CA LEU A 108 0.39 -10.67 10.58
C LEU A 108 1.18 -11.71 11.38
N GLY A 109 2.47 -11.91 11.11
CA GLY A 109 3.29 -12.89 11.85
C GLY A 109 3.44 -12.59 13.35
N PHE A 110 3.62 -11.31 13.72
CA PHE A 110 3.75 -10.89 15.11
C PHE A 110 2.46 -11.09 15.92
N PHE A 111 1.31 -10.72 15.34
CA PHE A 111 0.01 -10.90 15.99
C PHE A 111 -0.33 -12.37 16.18
N TYR A 112 0.03 -13.23 15.21
CA TYR A 112 -0.12 -14.67 15.35
C TYR A 112 0.65 -15.21 16.57
N TYR A 113 1.89 -14.76 16.77
CA TYR A 113 2.67 -15.14 17.94
C TYR A 113 2.05 -14.66 19.25
N ILE A 114 1.54 -13.42 19.31
CA ILE A 114 0.81 -12.91 20.49
C ILE A 114 -0.41 -13.77 20.80
N ILE A 115 -1.21 -14.11 19.79
CA ILE A 115 -2.42 -14.92 19.98
C ILE A 115 -2.04 -16.30 20.54
N ILE A 116 -1.00 -16.94 19.99
CA ILE A 116 -0.51 -18.21 20.52
C ILE A 116 -0.07 -18.08 21.97
N ILE A 117 0.73 -17.06 22.31
CA ILE A 117 1.16 -16.83 23.70
C ILE A 117 -0.05 -16.64 24.60
N SER A 118 -1.04 -15.87 24.18
CA SER A 118 -2.26 -15.63 24.96
C SER A 118 -3.00 -16.95 25.27
N ILE A 119 -3.11 -17.84 24.29
CA ILE A 119 -3.75 -19.16 24.48
C ILE A 119 -2.94 -20.01 25.47
N ILE A 120 -1.61 -20.04 25.32
CA ILE A 120 -0.73 -20.78 26.23
C ILE A 120 -0.85 -20.23 27.66
N PHE A 121 -0.88 -18.91 27.81
CA PHE A 121 -1.01 -18.25 29.10
C PHE A 121 -2.34 -18.57 29.79
N LEU A 122 -3.46 -18.53 29.06
CA LEU A 122 -4.77 -18.93 29.59
C LEU A 122 -4.79 -20.40 30.01
N SER A 123 -4.17 -21.29 29.22
CA SER A 123 -4.02 -22.70 29.59
C SER A 123 -3.20 -22.86 30.86
N PHE A 124 -2.12 -22.09 31.02
CA PHE A 124 -1.27 -22.13 32.21
C PHE A 124 -2.03 -21.67 33.47
N ILE A 125 -2.82 -20.60 33.37
CA ILE A 125 -3.69 -20.16 34.47
C ILE A 125 -4.67 -21.27 34.88
N GLY A 126 -5.26 -21.97 33.90
CA GLY A 126 -6.15 -23.11 34.18
C GLY A 126 -5.45 -24.25 34.91
N VAL A 127 -4.20 -24.57 34.55
CA VAL A 127 -3.38 -25.56 35.28
C VAL A 127 -3.07 -25.09 36.70
N LEU A 128 -2.74 -23.82 36.88
CA LEU A 128 -2.50 -23.25 38.21
C LEU A 128 -3.76 -23.34 39.10
N LYS A 129 -4.94 -23.02 38.56
CA LYS A 129 -6.23 -23.20 39.25
C LYS A 129 -6.45 -24.65 39.69
N LEU A 130 -6.14 -25.62 38.83
CA LEU A 130 -6.29 -27.03 39.19
C LEU A 130 -5.29 -27.47 40.27
N ALA A 131 -4.08 -26.93 40.22
CA ALA A 131 -3.01 -27.25 41.16
C ALA A 131 -3.06 -26.45 42.47
N GLU A 132 -4.01 -25.53 42.62
CA GLU A 132 -4.14 -24.60 43.76
C GLU A 132 -4.03 -25.33 45.11
N SER A 133 -4.82 -26.37 45.32
CA SER A 133 -4.82 -27.16 46.56
C SER A 133 -3.48 -27.84 46.83
N THR A 134 -2.79 -28.28 45.77
CA THR A 134 -1.47 -28.92 45.89
C THR A 134 -0.39 -27.88 46.22
N ILE A 135 -0.48 -26.67 45.63
CA ILE A 135 0.46 -25.56 45.87
C ILE A 135 0.36 -25.08 47.32
N VAL A 136 -0.86 -24.95 47.85
CA VAL A 136 -1.10 -24.52 49.24
C VAL A 136 -0.56 -25.54 50.24
N ILE A 137 -0.76 -26.84 49.99
CA ILE A 137 -0.22 -27.91 50.87
C ILE A 137 1.30 -27.93 50.87
N GLN A 138 1.93 -27.80 49.70
CA GLN A 138 3.39 -27.85 49.56
C GLN A 138 4.06 -26.58 50.11
N PHE A 139 3.39 -25.42 49.99
CA PHE A 139 3.90 -24.12 50.39
C PHE A 139 2.86 -23.32 51.18
N PRO A 140 2.66 -23.62 52.47
CA PRO A 140 1.62 -22.99 53.29
C PRO A 140 1.80 -21.47 53.49
N PHE A 141 3.01 -20.94 53.32
CA PHE A 141 3.24 -19.50 53.40
C PHE A 141 2.71 -18.72 52.19
N LEU A 142 2.40 -19.40 51.07
CA LEU A 142 1.84 -18.77 49.87
C LEU A 142 0.31 -18.71 49.88
N GLU A 143 -0.38 -19.36 50.82
CA GLU A 143 -1.84 -19.49 50.82
C GLU A 143 -2.55 -18.15 50.60
N SER A 144 -2.27 -17.16 51.46
CA SER A 144 -2.86 -15.82 51.34
C SER A 144 -2.53 -15.11 50.02
N TYR A 145 -1.37 -15.39 49.41
CA TYR A 145 -0.99 -14.79 48.13
C TYR A 145 -1.71 -15.44 46.95
N ILE A 146 -1.87 -16.76 46.99
CA ILE A 146 -2.57 -17.53 45.96
C ILE A 146 -4.06 -17.21 45.97
N ASP A 147 -4.67 -17.14 47.15
CA ASP A 147 -6.08 -16.77 47.31
C ASP A 147 -6.34 -15.37 46.75
N TYR A 148 -5.52 -14.39 47.15
CA TYR A 148 -5.62 -13.03 46.64
C TYR A 148 -5.42 -12.95 45.12
N PHE A 149 -4.43 -13.67 44.59
CA PHE A 149 -4.19 -13.73 43.15
C PHE A 149 -5.41 -14.26 42.39
N PHE A 150 -6.02 -15.33 42.88
CA PHE A 150 -7.18 -15.93 42.25
C PHE A 150 -8.46 -15.12 42.41
N GLU A 151 -8.61 -14.40 43.52
CA GLU A 151 -9.68 -13.41 43.70
C GLU A 151 -9.58 -12.30 42.65
N VAL A 152 -8.38 -11.74 42.45
CA VAL A 152 -8.14 -10.72 41.42
C VAL A 152 -8.41 -11.25 40.02
N LEU A 153 -7.98 -12.48 39.71
CA LEU A 153 -8.25 -13.10 38.41
C LEU A 153 -9.75 -13.31 38.17
N ASN A 154 -10.50 -13.77 39.18
CA ASN A 154 -11.94 -13.96 39.07
C ASN A 154 -12.65 -12.61 38.86
N ASN A 155 -12.30 -11.58 39.63
CA ASN A 155 -12.85 -10.23 39.46
C ASN A 155 -12.60 -9.67 38.05
N PHE A 156 -11.40 -9.89 37.50
CA PHE A 156 -11.10 -9.50 36.13
C PHE A 156 -11.92 -10.29 35.11
N ALA A 157 -12.07 -11.60 35.30
CA ALA A 157 -12.88 -12.45 34.43
C ALA A 157 -14.35 -12.01 34.41
N ASP A 158 -14.95 -11.76 35.58
CA ASP A 158 -16.34 -11.30 35.69
C ASP A 158 -16.57 -9.99 34.96
N HIS A 159 -15.68 -9.01 35.17
CA HIS A 159 -15.78 -7.73 34.46
C HIS A 159 -15.61 -7.91 32.95
N LEU A 160 -14.70 -8.78 32.52
CA LEU A 160 -14.50 -9.08 31.11
C LEU A 160 -15.75 -9.72 30.48
N PHE A 161 -16.41 -10.67 31.16
CA PHE A 161 -17.67 -11.24 30.67
C PHE A 161 -18.79 -10.20 30.57
N GLU A 162 -18.94 -9.33 31.57
CA GLU A 162 -19.92 -8.24 31.53
C GLU A 162 -19.69 -7.29 30.35
N THR A 163 -18.43 -6.91 30.08
CA THR A 163 -18.10 -6.06 28.92
C THR A 163 -18.40 -6.75 27.59
N LEU A 164 -18.17 -8.07 27.49
CA LEU A 164 -18.48 -8.84 26.29
C LEU A 164 -19.99 -8.96 26.07
N ASP A 165 -20.78 -9.16 27.12
CA ASP A 165 -22.24 -9.20 27.04
C ASP A 165 -22.81 -7.83 26.63
N ASN A 166 -22.32 -6.75 27.22
CA ASN A 166 -22.68 -5.38 26.81
C ASN A 166 -22.32 -5.11 25.34
N PHE A 167 -21.14 -5.55 24.90
CA PHE A 167 -20.71 -5.41 23.51
C PHE A 167 -21.56 -6.27 22.55
N LYS A 168 -21.95 -7.48 22.97
CA LYS A 168 -22.85 -8.35 22.23
C LYS A 168 -24.22 -7.71 22.04
N ILE A 169 -24.78 -7.08 23.08
CA ILE A 169 -26.04 -6.33 22.99
C ILE A 169 -25.89 -5.17 21.98
N LEU A 170 -24.81 -4.40 22.08
CA LEU A 170 -24.52 -3.29 21.17
C LEU A 170 -24.43 -3.74 19.71
N ILE A 171 -23.76 -4.87 19.44
CA ILE A 171 -23.71 -5.46 18.11
C ILE A 171 -25.12 -5.83 17.63
N LEU A 172 -25.92 -6.51 18.45
CA LEU A 172 -27.28 -6.92 18.07
C LEU A 172 -28.17 -5.72 17.74
N ASP A 173 -28.07 -4.63 18.51
CA ASP A 173 -28.79 -3.39 18.24
C ASP A 173 -28.28 -2.68 16.98
N PHE A 174 -26.99 -2.75 16.66
CA PHE A 174 -26.42 -2.17 15.43
C PHE A 174 -26.88 -2.89 14.16
N PHE A 175 -27.13 -4.20 14.24
CA PHE A 175 -27.55 -5.02 13.10
C PHE A 175 -29.07 -5.19 12.96
N ARG A 176 -29.87 -4.61 13.87
CA ARG A 176 -31.35 -4.61 13.83
C ARG A 176 -31.89 -3.38 13.10
#